data_AF-A0A529NFJ9-F1
#
_entry.id   AF-A0A529NFJ9-F1
#
_cell.length_a   1.000
_cell.length_b   1.000
_cell.length_c   1.000
_cell.angle_alpha   90.00
_cell.angle_beta   90.00
_cell.angle_gamma   90.00
#
_symmetry.space_group_name_H-M   'P 1'
#
loop_
_entity.id
_entity.type
_entity.pdbx_description
1 polymer ?
#
loop_
_entity_poly.entity_id
_entity_poly.type
_entity_poly.pdbx_seq_one_letter_code
_entity_poly.pdbx_strand_id
1 'polypeptide(L)'
;MTHPAKKPDLLRDNELIYGRLLTVDEPHLIQRYNKALVAFGLNPTRLNSFQIDRTGFSPEIADECGDYDYLDPNEVNRRFIILTPSQIDLPVVHTAFSNTSQLMFEFMSKN
;
A
#
# COMPACT_ATOMS: atom_id res chain seq x y z
N MET A 1 13.93 -4.31 26.10
CA MET A 1 14.02 -5.25 24.97
C MET A 1 14.23 -4.42 23.72
N THR A 2 15.46 -4.36 23.23
CA THR A 2 15.84 -3.61 22.03
C THR A 2 15.25 -4.29 20.80
N HIS A 3 14.36 -3.60 20.11
CA HIS A 3 13.94 -3.98 18.76
C HIS A 3 15.20 -4.09 17.89
N PRO A 4 15.42 -5.18 17.14
CA PRO A 4 16.49 -5.20 16.14
C PRO A 4 16.20 -4.07 15.14
N ALA A 5 17.21 -3.24 14.86
CA ALA A 5 17.10 -2.21 13.84
C ALA A 5 16.64 -2.86 12.53
N LYS A 6 15.51 -2.40 11.99
CA LYS A 6 14.96 -2.84 10.69
C LYS A 6 16.11 -2.68 9.68
N LYS A 7 16.54 -3.78 9.04
CA LYS A 7 17.58 -3.70 7.99
C LYS A 7 17.13 -2.67 6.95
N PRO A 8 17.99 -1.74 6.53
CA PRO A 8 17.64 -0.81 5.47
C PRO A 8 17.28 -1.63 4.23
N ASP A 9 16.09 -1.39 3.69
CA ASP A 9 15.69 -1.95 2.40
C ASP A 9 16.31 -1.05 1.34
N LEU A 10 17.58 -1.32 1.04
CA LEU A 10 18.41 -0.53 0.13
C LEU A 10 17.74 -0.33 -1.23
N LEU A 11 16.83 -1.21 -1.62
CA LEU A 11 16.11 -1.12 -2.88
C LEU A 11 14.99 -0.07 -2.79
N ARG A 12 14.28 0.02 -1.65
CA ARG A 12 13.32 1.11 -1.38
C ARG A 12 14.03 2.44 -1.20
N ASP A 13 15.10 2.46 -0.41
CA ASP A 13 15.83 3.68 -0.05
C ASP A 13 16.49 4.36 -1.27
N ASN A 14 16.84 3.59 -2.30
CA ASN A 14 17.41 4.10 -3.55
C ASN A 14 16.37 4.23 -4.68
N GLU A 15 15.07 4.17 -4.37
CA GLU A 15 13.97 4.24 -5.35
C GLU A 15 14.01 3.14 -6.44
N LEU A 16 14.75 2.05 -6.20
CA LEU A 16 14.89 0.91 -7.12
C LEU A 16 13.69 -0.04 -7.04
N ILE A 17 12.90 0.03 -5.97
CA ILE A 17 11.61 -0.64 -5.79
C ILE A 17 10.59 0.40 -5.29
N TYR A 18 9.38 0.38 -5.85
CA TYR A 18 8.26 1.29 -5.57
C TYR A 18 8.38 2.75 -6.06
N GLY A 19 9.56 3.23 -6.49
CA GLY A 19 9.74 4.62 -6.95
C GLY A 19 9.53 5.67 -5.84
N ARG A 20 9.27 6.94 -6.20
CA ARG A 20 9.04 8.02 -5.22
C ARG A 20 7.66 7.89 -4.57
N LEU A 21 7.62 7.45 -3.31
CA LEU A 21 6.42 7.48 -2.47
C LEU A 21 6.24 8.85 -1.78
N LEU A 22 5.01 9.16 -1.35
CA LEU A 22 4.72 10.37 -0.58
C LEU A 22 4.80 10.08 0.91
N THR A 23 5.64 10.83 1.62
CA THR A 23 5.70 10.75 3.09
C THR A 23 4.49 11.45 3.71
N VAL A 24 3.86 10.78 4.68
CA VAL A 24 2.75 11.27 5.50
C VAL A 24 3.23 11.31 6.94
N ASP A 25 3.47 12.51 7.47
CA ASP A 25 3.94 12.76 8.84
C ASP A 25 3.13 13.86 9.56
N GLU A 26 2.30 14.60 8.82
CA GLU A 26 1.43 15.62 9.39
C GLU A 26 0.29 14.97 10.20
N PRO A 27 0.07 15.35 11.48
CA PRO A 27 -0.89 14.69 12.36
C PRO A 27 -2.33 14.62 11.80
N HIS A 28 -2.75 15.65 11.07
CA HIS A 28 -4.09 15.69 10.50
C HIS A 28 -4.26 14.77 9.29
N LEU A 29 -3.19 14.51 8.52
CA LEU A 29 -3.19 13.55 7.42
C LEU A 29 -3.21 12.12 7.95
N ILE A 30 -2.45 11.84 9.01
CA ILE A 30 -2.48 10.56 9.72
C ILE A 30 -3.88 10.29 10.27
N GLN A 31 -4.54 11.28 10.87
CA GLN A 31 -5.92 11.15 11.34
C GLN A 31 -6.92 10.85 10.20
N ARG A 32 -6.77 11.49 9.03
CA ARG A 32 -7.60 11.21 7.85
C ARG A 32 -7.37 9.80 7.32
N TYR A 33 -6.12 9.36 7.27
CA TYR A 33 -5.77 7.99 6.87
C TYR A 33 -6.39 6.96 7.83
N ASN A 34 -6.26 7.17 9.14
CA ASN A 34 -6.88 6.33 10.16
C ASN A 34 -8.41 6.30 10.07
N LYS A 35 -9.05 7.43 9.74
CA LYS A 35 -10.50 7.46 9.50
C LYS A 35 -10.90 6.56 8.32
N ALA A 36 -10.09 6.52 7.26
CA ALA A 36 -10.32 5.63 6.13
C ALA A 36 -10.09 4.16 6.49
N LEU A 37 -9.01 3.83 7.21
CA LEU A 37 -8.77 2.47 7.71
C LEU A 37 -9.96 1.93 8.52
N VAL A 38 -10.46 2.72 9.47
CA VAL A 38 -11.63 2.35 10.27
C VAL A 38 -12.87 2.16 9.40
N ALA A 39 -13.10 3.01 8.40
CA ALA A 39 -14.22 2.86 7.46
C ALA A 39 -14.12 1.57 6.61
N PHE A 40 -12.90 1.05 6.42
CA PHE A 40 -12.63 -0.22 5.74
C PHE A 40 -12.70 -1.45 6.66
N GLY A 41 -12.97 -1.24 7.96
CA GLY A 41 -12.98 -2.30 8.96
C GLY A 41 -11.58 -2.69 9.46
N LEU A 42 -10.57 -1.87 9.22
CA LEU A 42 -9.19 -2.09 9.63
C LEU A 42 -8.87 -1.32 10.91
N ASN A 43 -7.86 -1.80 11.63
CA ASN A 43 -7.35 -1.08 12.80
C ASN A 43 -6.62 0.19 12.37
N PRO A 44 -6.77 1.31 13.10
CA PRO A 44 -5.97 2.50 12.85
C PRO A 44 -4.49 2.23 13.14
N THR A 45 -3.61 2.83 12.35
CA THR A 45 -2.16 2.76 12.54
C THR A 45 -1.71 3.51 13.78
N ARG A 46 -0.65 3.01 14.41
CA ARG A 46 0.06 3.66 15.52
C ARG A 46 1.33 4.36 15.06
N LEU A 47 1.66 4.30 13.77
CA LEU A 47 2.82 4.96 13.20
C LEU A 47 2.63 6.49 13.19
N ASN A 48 3.70 7.20 13.54
CA ASN A 48 3.74 8.67 13.48
C ASN A 48 4.17 9.18 12.10
N SER A 49 4.64 8.29 11.21
CA SER A 49 4.96 8.60 9.82
C SER A 49 4.96 7.31 8.99
N PHE A 50 4.54 7.40 7.73
CA PHE A 50 4.56 6.31 6.75
C PHE A 50 4.55 6.88 5.33
N GLN A 51 4.88 6.06 4.35
CA GLN A 51 4.85 6.46 2.94
C GLN A 51 3.66 5.83 2.21
N ILE A 52 3.06 6.58 1.29
CA ILE A 52 1.95 6.11 0.44
C ILE A 52 2.26 6.24 -1.05
N ASP A 53 1.69 5.33 -1.82
CA ASP A 53 1.67 5.40 -3.29
C ASP A 53 0.51 6.26 -3.81
N ARG A 54 0.33 6.32 -5.13
CA ARG A 54 -0.78 7.05 -5.78
C ARG A 54 -2.15 6.66 -5.22
N THR A 55 -2.33 5.41 -4.84
CA THR A 55 -3.61 4.84 -4.40
C THR A 55 -3.85 4.97 -2.90
N GLY A 56 -2.83 5.34 -2.14
CA GLY A 56 -2.86 5.37 -0.68
C GLY A 56 -2.33 4.09 -0.02
N PHE A 57 -1.77 3.15 -0.78
CA PHE A 57 -1.12 1.96 -0.23
C PHE A 57 0.20 2.33 0.42
N SER A 58 0.44 1.79 1.63
CA SER A 58 1.68 1.95 2.38
C SER A 58 2.28 0.58 2.72
N PRO A 59 3.54 0.31 2.32
CA PRO A 59 4.27 -0.87 2.75
C PRO A 59 4.42 -0.96 4.27
N GLU A 60 4.57 0.16 4.97
CA GLU A 60 4.74 0.19 6.43
C GLU A 60 3.44 -0.14 7.17
N ILE A 61 2.30 0.28 6.62
CA ILE A 61 0.98 -0.08 7.16
C ILE A 61 0.70 -1.56 6.91
N ALA A 62 1.02 -2.07 5.72
CA ALA A 62 0.97 -3.49 5.41
C ALA A 62 1.82 -4.33 6.37
N ASP A 63 3.05 -3.88 6.66
CA ASP A 63 3.93 -4.52 7.65
C ASP A 63 3.31 -4.47 9.07
N GLU A 64 2.70 -3.35 9.47
CA GLU A 64 2.10 -3.16 10.81
C GLU A 64 0.86 -4.04 11.02
N CYS A 65 -0.03 -4.13 10.02
CA CYS A 65 -1.25 -4.93 10.11
C CYS A 65 -1.03 -6.41 9.75
N GLY A 66 0.13 -6.77 9.19
CA GLY A 66 0.45 -8.13 8.76
C GLY A 66 -0.33 -8.59 7.53
N ASP A 67 -0.84 -7.64 6.74
CA ASP A 67 -1.66 -7.87 5.55
C ASP A 67 -1.18 -6.97 4.42
N TYR A 68 -0.51 -7.56 3.44
CA TYR A 68 0.00 -6.83 2.27
C TYR A 68 -1.13 -6.36 1.34
N ASP A 69 -2.29 -6.98 1.41
CA ASP A 69 -3.45 -6.70 0.55
C ASP A 69 -4.54 -5.94 1.29
N TYR A 70 -4.21 -5.24 2.38
CA TYR A 70 -5.19 -4.57 3.25
C TYR A 70 -6.08 -3.54 2.53
N LEU A 71 -5.62 -2.97 1.40
CA LEU A 71 -6.43 -2.10 0.53
C LEU A 71 -7.02 -2.82 -0.68
N ASP A 72 -6.64 -4.06 -0.96
CA ASP A 72 -7.15 -4.84 -2.07
C ASP A 72 -7.51 -6.26 -1.61
N PRO A 73 -8.51 -6.40 -0.72
CA PRO A 73 -8.82 -7.68 -0.10
C PRO A 73 -9.21 -8.72 -1.16
N ASN A 74 -8.50 -9.84 -1.14
CA ASN A 74 -8.57 -10.92 -2.13
C ASN A 74 -8.17 -10.51 -3.56
N GLU A 75 -7.53 -9.35 -3.76
CA GLU A 75 -7.08 -8.87 -5.06
C GLU A 75 -8.21 -8.61 -6.08
N VAL A 76 -9.45 -8.41 -5.61
CA VAL A 76 -10.63 -8.21 -6.47
C VAL A 76 -11.22 -6.81 -6.34
N ASN A 77 -11.07 -6.14 -5.20
CA ASN A 77 -11.80 -4.91 -4.87
C ASN A 77 -10.88 -3.88 -4.22
N ARG A 78 -10.03 -3.28 -5.06
CA ARG A 78 -9.12 -2.23 -4.63
C ARG A 78 -9.86 -1.02 -4.07
N ARG A 79 -9.44 -0.61 -2.88
CA ARG A 79 -9.87 0.56 -2.13
C ARG A 79 -8.78 1.62 -2.20
N PHE A 80 -9.19 2.88 -2.28
CA PHE A 80 -8.28 4.02 -2.41
C PHE A 80 -8.38 4.93 -1.19
N ILE A 81 -7.23 5.43 -0.73
CA ILE A 81 -7.16 6.50 0.28
C ILE A 81 -6.47 7.70 -0.37
N ILE A 82 -7.25 8.74 -0.67
CA ILE A 82 -6.76 9.98 -1.27
C ILE A 82 -6.69 11.06 -0.21
N LEU A 83 -5.48 11.47 0.14
CA LEU A 83 -5.18 12.49 1.13
C LEU A 83 -4.86 13.86 0.51
N THR A 84 -4.24 13.88 -0.68
CA THR A 84 -3.74 15.10 -1.32
C THR A 84 -3.67 14.99 -2.86
N PRO A 85 -3.84 16.11 -3.60
CA PRO A 85 -3.61 16.14 -5.05
C PRO A 85 -2.23 15.66 -5.50
N SER A 86 -1.20 15.82 -4.67
CA SER A 86 0.17 15.38 -4.98
C SER A 86 0.29 13.87 -5.23
N GLN A 87 -0.71 13.07 -4.85
CA GLN A 87 -0.76 11.64 -5.16
C GLN A 87 -0.84 11.35 -6.68
N ILE A 88 -1.31 12.30 -7.51
CA ILE A 88 -1.50 12.10 -8.96
C ILE A 88 -0.19 11.66 -9.65
N ASP A 89 0.94 12.23 -9.26
CA ASP A 89 2.23 11.99 -9.92
C ASP A 89 3.01 10.79 -9.35
N LEU A 90 2.55 10.21 -8.23
CA LEU A 90 3.19 9.05 -7.60
C LEU A 90 3.01 7.79 -8.44
N PRO A 91 3.86 6.76 -8.31
CA PRO A 91 3.63 5.46 -8.90
C PRO A 91 2.48 4.71 -8.19
N VAL A 92 1.91 3.70 -8.87
CA VAL A 92 1.08 2.66 -8.25
C VAL A 92 1.99 1.45 -8.06
N VAL A 93 2.12 0.97 -6.83
CA VAL A 93 3.22 0.05 -6.47
C VAL A 93 2.75 -1.34 -6.06
N HIS A 94 1.51 -1.42 -5.58
CA HIS A 94 0.77 -2.65 -5.39
C HIS A 94 -0.18 -2.76 -6.58
N THR A 95 -0.08 -3.75 -7.47
CA THR A 95 -1.05 -3.94 -8.56
C THR A 95 -1.41 -5.41 -8.68
N ALA A 96 -2.67 -5.76 -8.44
CA ALA A 96 -3.20 -7.05 -8.83
C ALA A 96 -3.96 -6.92 -10.17
N PHE A 97 -3.59 -7.74 -11.15
CA PHE A 97 -4.30 -7.84 -12.42
C PHE A 97 -5.41 -8.89 -12.27
N SER A 98 -6.69 -8.49 -12.35
CA SER A 98 -7.72 -9.46 -12.69
C SER A 98 -7.82 -9.55 -14.20
N ASN A 99 -7.35 -10.70 -14.72
CA ASN A 99 -7.52 -11.27 -16.06
C ASN A 99 -6.91 -10.55 -17.29
N THR A 100 -6.21 -11.35 -18.11
CA THR A 100 -5.91 -11.07 -19.52
C THR A 100 -6.47 -12.23 -20.36
N SER A 101 -6.84 -11.98 -21.62
CA SER A 101 -7.33 -13.03 -22.53
C SER A 101 -6.34 -14.19 -22.65
N GLN A 102 -5.04 -13.88 -22.60
CA GLN A 102 -3.95 -14.86 -22.58
C GLN A 102 -4.01 -15.76 -21.35
N LEU A 103 -4.16 -15.19 -20.15
CA LEU A 103 -4.22 -15.95 -18.90
C LEU A 103 -5.45 -16.87 -18.85
N MET A 104 -6.58 -16.43 -19.39
CA MET A 104 -7.80 -17.25 -19.49
C MET A 104 -7.67 -18.37 -20.52
N PHE A 105 -7.05 -18.10 -21.67
CA PHE A 105 -6.75 -19.12 -22.67
C PHE A 105 -5.84 -20.22 -22.10
N GLU A 106 -4.77 -19.83 -21.39
CA GLU A 106 -3.83 -20.77 -20.78
C GLU A 106 -4.47 -21.62 -19.69
N PHE A 107 -5.34 -21.04 -18.85
CA PHE A 107 -6.07 -21.78 -17.81
C PHE A 107 -7.02 -22.84 -18.41
N MET A 108 -7.79 -22.48 -19.44
CA MET A 108 -8.72 -23.41 -20.12
C MET A 108 -8.02 -24.46 -20.99
N SER A 109 -6.80 -24.20 -21.42
CA SER A 109 -6.05 -25.15 -22.26
C SER A 109 -5.27 -26.19 -21.45
N LYS A 110 -5.02 -25.94 -20.16
CA LYS A 110 -4.22 -26.81 -19.28
C LYS A 110 -5.04 -27.68 -18.31
N ASN A 111 -6.33 -27.42 -18.14
CA ASN A 111 -7.26 -28.20 -17.29
C ASN A 111 -8.40 -28.77 -18.14
#